data_AF-A0A0M8SK71-F1
#
_entry.id   AF-A0A0M8SK71-F1
#
_cell.length_a   1.000
_cell.length_b   1.000
_cell.length_c   1.000
_cell.angle_alpha   90.00
_cell.angle_beta   90.00
_cell.angle_gamma   90.00
#
_symmetry.space_group_name_H-M   'P 1'
#
loop_
_entity.id
_entity.type
_entity.pdbx_description
1 polymer ?
#
loop_
_entity_poly.entity_id
_entity_poly.type
_entity_poly.pdbx_seq_one_letter_code
_entity_poly.pdbx_strand_id
1 'polypeptide(L)'
;MAKRPLNERQRDVLRWIADGCPAGVWHDVTYKMSAQALQNRGLAKIARHRGVWSAETTATGRHYLEHGTYPASEPRQDQTARRARTMATPSAAAPSPSPLPAPVPDEPSVLESGASAAQTPRAAPKQQKKTLGEQLIDDVLAAGGSLVIKQKYGAGAPNWPARIRSAQRCGKLPAGKELVDGWRAGGYEITIQDIPAWKLAVLDPVPVPERLHKPHAIVATLQDGEPALHLSKSVQQRALRLVQAIVTEAERRGYKVQLATGEHRGRRSRRSDAAGLFTITAHGQQCVVSFGQEQDRTEHVPTPQELADAKRYSWVKVPAHDYSASDRLTITLNGGITHRQSVWADTADRSLAVQLPEILQEVDLRGLAAERQRAEDEEQARLKRLRWEAAMRQAHADYAEAYRVRVLGQQEKAWRQATRLTAYLTAARDRIEGLPDGAERADAEAWLSWATNHVRSLDPLTRPLRMPKVPEPRPSDLEPFLHGWSPYGPHNR
;
A
#
# COMPACT_ATOMS: atom_id res chain seq x y z
N MET A 1 9.55 27.00 -11.33
CA MET A 1 9.05 26.52 -10.02
C MET A 1 10.18 26.61 -9.00
N ALA A 2 9.99 27.35 -7.91
CA ALA A 2 11.01 27.49 -6.86
C ALA A 2 11.28 26.13 -6.18
N LYS A 3 12.55 25.73 -6.06
CA LYS A 3 12.93 24.47 -5.40
C LYS A 3 12.66 24.60 -3.89
N ARG A 4 11.91 23.67 -3.31
CA ARG A 4 11.68 23.60 -1.86
C ARG A 4 13.02 23.52 -1.09
N PRO A 5 13.16 24.22 0.06
CA PRO A 5 14.37 24.15 0.88
C PRO A 5 14.59 22.75 1.46
N LEU A 6 15.84 22.42 1.80
CA LEU A 6 16.20 21.14 2.43
C LEU A 6 15.64 21.08 3.86
N ASN A 7 15.12 19.90 4.24
CA ASN A 7 14.79 19.60 5.63
C ASN A 7 16.10 19.38 6.44
N GLU A 8 16.05 19.51 7.76
CA GLU A 8 17.18 19.45 8.69
C GLU A 8 18.05 18.21 8.47
N ARG A 9 17.45 17.02 8.49
CA ARG A 9 18.14 15.75 8.20
C ARG A 9 18.84 15.69 6.83
N GLN A 10 18.31 16.39 5.81
CA GLN A 10 18.94 16.44 4.49
C GLN A 10 20.12 17.40 4.46
N ARG A 11 20.11 18.44 5.31
CA ARG A 11 21.26 19.32 5.51
C ARG A 11 22.37 18.60 6.27
N ASP A 12 22.02 17.82 7.29
CA ASP A 12 23.00 17.04 8.07
C ASP A 12 23.69 15.98 7.21
N VAL A 13 22.93 15.27 6.38
CA VAL A 13 23.50 14.31 5.43
C VAL A 13 24.33 15.03 4.35
N LEU A 14 23.94 16.23 3.92
CA LEU A 14 24.74 17.00 2.95
C LEU A 14 26.06 17.50 3.54
N ARG A 15 26.08 17.94 4.81
CA ARG A 15 27.29 18.30 5.55
C ARG A 15 28.20 17.09 5.75
N TRP A 16 27.63 15.97 6.20
CA TRP A 16 28.37 14.73 6.35
C TRP A 16 29.01 14.23 5.04
N ILE A 17 28.34 14.42 3.89
CA ILE A 17 28.92 14.14 2.56
C ILE A 17 30.04 15.14 2.20
N ALA A 18 29.90 16.41 2.59
CA ALA A 18 30.92 17.44 2.38
C ALA A 18 32.21 17.16 3.18
N ASP A 19 32.05 16.59 4.38
CA ASP A 19 33.13 16.23 5.29
C ASP A 19 33.84 14.92 4.90
N GLY A 20 33.54 14.36 3.73
CA GLY A 20 34.20 13.15 3.21
C GLY A 20 33.64 11.84 3.74
N CYS A 21 32.40 11.84 4.24
CA CYS A 21 31.71 10.64 4.75
C CYS A 21 32.47 9.90 5.89
N PRO A 22 32.82 10.56 7.01
CA PRO A 22 33.49 9.91 8.13
C PRO A 22 32.67 8.73 8.68
N ALA A 23 33.34 7.61 8.95
CA ALA A 23 32.73 6.40 9.50
C ALA A 23 32.26 6.63 10.95
N GLY A 24 31.16 5.98 11.35
CA GLY A 24 30.64 6.03 12.73
C GLY A 24 29.65 7.17 13.04
N VAL A 25 29.34 8.06 12.07
CA VAL A 25 28.34 9.13 12.27
C VAL A 25 26.90 8.63 12.09
N TRP A 26 26.69 7.70 11.17
CA TRP A 26 25.37 7.09 10.91
C TRP A 26 25.45 5.59 11.16
N HIS A 27 24.68 5.10 12.14
CA HIS A 27 24.68 3.70 12.58
C HIS A 27 23.65 2.83 11.84
N ASP A 28 22.86 3.43 10.94
CA ASP A 28 21.82 2.76 10.16
C ASP A 28 21.93 3.08 8.66
N VAL A 29 21.12 2.45 7.80
CA VAL A 29 21.11 2.70 6.35
C VAL A 29 20.22 3.89 5.93
N THR A 30 19.67 4.65 6.88
CA THR A 30 18.64 5.66 6.60
C THR A 30 19.20 6.88 5.87
N TYR A 31 20.48 7.18 6.05
CA TYR A 31 21.17 8.27 5.33
C TYR A 31 21.17 8.06 3.80
N LYS A 32 21.01 6.81 3.30
CA LYS A 32 20.98 6.51 1.87
C LYS A 32 19.76 7.10 1.16
N MET A 33 18.60 7.14 1.82
CA MET A 33 17.40 7.78 1.26
C MET A 33 17.56 9.30 1.15
N SER A 34 18.14 9.92 2.18
CA SER A 34 18.46 11.36 2.18
C SER A 34 19.52 11.69 1.13
N ALA A 35 20.55 10.87 0.98
CA ALA A 35 21.58 11.03 -0.04
C ALA A 35 20.98 10.91 -1.45
N GLN A 36 20.08 9.95 -1.70
CA GLN A 36 19.39 9.81 -2.99
C GLN A 36 18.53 11.04 -3.31
N ALA A 37 17.85 11.61 -2.30
CA ALA A 37 17.09 12.84 -2.45
C ALA A 37 17.99 14.06 -2.77
N LEU A 38 19.19 14.12 -2.20
CA LEU A 38 20.20 15.14 -2.53
C LEU A 38 20.75 14.97 -3.96
N GLN A 39 20.93 13.73 -4.42
CA GLN A 39 21.33 13.43 -5.81
C GLN A 39 20.27 13.86 -6.82
N ASN A 40 19.00 13.56 -6.55
CA ASN A 40 17.90 13.98 -7.42
C ASN A 40 17.76 15.51 -7.51
N ARG A 41 18.24 16.24 -6.49
CA ARG A 41 18.28 17.71 -6.47
C ARG A 41 19.58 18.30 -7.02
N GLY A 42 20.54 17.44 -7.40
CA GLY A 42 21.83 17.81 -7.95
C GLY A 42 22.84 18.35 -6.93
N LEU A 43 22.62 18.12 -5.63
CA LEU A 43 23.45 18.62 -4.52
C LEU A 43 24.55 17.63 -4.09
N ALA A 44 24.38 16.34 -4.37
CA ALA A 44 25.38 15.31 -4.13
C ALA A 44 25.45 14.34 -5.32
N LYS A 45 26.59 13.70 -5.54
CA LYS A 45 26.78 12.64 -6.53
C LYS A 45 27.09 11.35 -5.77
N ILE A 46 26.27 10.33 -5.98
CA ILE A 46 26.48 9.01 -5.39
C ILE A 46 27.04 8.10 -6.46
N ALA A 47 28.08 7.36 -6.11
CA ALA A 47 28.64 6.29 -6.93
C ALA A 47 28.64 4.98 -6.13
N ARG A 48 28.57 3.86 -6.87
CA ARG A 48 28.75 2.53 -6.30
C ARG A 48 29.69 1.74 -7.20
N HIS A 49 30.89 1.48 -6.71
CA HIS A 49 31.89 0.71 -7.45
C HIS A 49 32.24 -0.55 -6.66
N ARG A 50 32.09 -1.72 -7.29
CA ARG A 50 32.40 -3.05 -6.69
C ARG A 50 31.80 -3.26 -5.28
N GLY A 51 30.57 -2.81 -5.05
CA GLY A 51 29.88 -2.99 -3.77
C GLY A 51 30.16 -1.91 -2.71
N VAL A 52 31.16 -1.06 -2.93
CA VAL A 52 31.47 0.08 -2.05
C VAL A 52 30.63 1.29 -2.46
N TRP A 53 29.95 1.90 -1.48
CA TRP A 53 29.14 3.11 -1.65
C TRP A 53 30.01 4.34 -1.37
N SER A 54 30.01 5.32 -2.27
CA SER A 54 30.67 6.62 -2.06
C SER A 54 29.75 7.77 -2.45
N ALA A 55 29.89 8.90 -1.78
CA ALA A 55 29.16 10.12 -2.09
C ALA A 55 30.09 11.34 -2.03
N GLU A 56 29.91 12.26 -2.97
CA GLU A 56 30.66 13.51 -3.09
C GLU A 56 29.68 14.68 -3.25
N THR A 57 29.96 15.82 -2.62
CA THR A 57 29.14 17.03 -2.83
C THR A 57 29.39 17.65 -4.20
N THR A 58 28.34 18.10 -4.88
CA THR A 58 28.48 18.87 -6.12
C THR A 58 28.78 20.34 -5.82
N ALA A 59 29.17 21.11 -6.83
CA ALA A 59 29.33 22.57 -6.71
C ALA A 59 28.04 23.25 -6.21
N THR A 60 26.87 22.80 -6.68
CA THR A 60 25.57 23.26 -6.21
C THR A 60 25.32 22.86 -4.74
N GLY A 61 25.80 21.70 -4.31
CA GLY A 61 25.75 21.23 -2.92
C GLY A 61 26.55 22.11 -1.97
N ARG A 62 27.78 22.46 -2.34
CA ARG A 62 28.66 23.33 -1.55
C ARG A 62 28.08 24.74 -1.39
N HIS A 63 27.61 25.34 -2.49
CA HIS A 63 26.92 26.63 -2.44
C HIS A 63 25.67 26.61 -1.54
N TYR A 64 24.92 25.51 -1.54
CA TYR A 64 23.73 25.39 -0.68
C TYR A 64 24.09 25.31 0.81
N LEU A 65 25.23 24.70 1.16
CA LEU A 65 25.72 24.67 2.54
C LEU A 65 26.22 26.04 3.03
N GLU A 66 26.84 26.81 2.14
CA GLU A 66 27.39 28.14 2.45
C GLU A 66 26.33 29.24 2.50
N HIS A 67 25.31 29.19 1.64
CA HIS A 67 24.37 30.31 1.46
C HIS A 67 22.92 29.94 1.79
N GLY A 68 22.64 28.69 2.17
CA GLY A 68 21.30 28.21 2.52
C GLY A 68 20.29 28.22 1.37
N THR A 69 20.73 28.60 0.16
CA THR A 69 19.91 28.84 -1.03
C THR A 69 20.55 28.20 -2.26
N TYR A 70 19.70 27.86 -3.25
CA TYR A 70 20.19 27.32 -4.51
C TYR A 70 20.81 28.46 -5.35
N PRO A 71 21.94 28.23 -6.04
CA PRO A 71 22.49 29.23 -6.95
C PRO A 71 21.47 29.53 -8.06
N ALA A 72 21.40 30.79 -8.49
CA ALA A 72 20.63 31.18 -9.68
C ALA A 72 21.13 30.36 -10.87
N SER A 73 20.21 29.74 -11.61
CA SER A 73 20.53 28.71 -12.59
C SER A 73 21.37 29.25 -13.75
N GLU A 74 22.62 28.80 -13.88
CA GLU A 74 23.33 28.79 -15.17
C GLU A 74 22.85 27.60 -16.04
N PRO A 75 22.72 27.78 -17.36
CA PRO A 75 22.31 26.71 -18.27
C PRO A 75 23.40 25.64 -18.37
N ARG A 76 23.03 24.39 -18.07
CA ARG A 76 23.93 23.23 -18.14
C ARG A 76 24.31 22.90 -19.58
N GLN A 77 25.61 22.86 -19.83
CA GLN A 77 26.22 22.31 -21.04
C GLN A 77 26.01 20.78 -21.10
N ASP A 78 25.54 20.33 -22.26
CA ASP A 78 25.22 18.94 -22.60
C ASP A 78 26.46 18.04 -22.63
N GLN A 79 26.45 16.99 -21.79
CA GLN A 79 27.32 15.83 -21.95
C GLN A 79 26.62 14.76 -22.80
N THR A 80 26.40 15.07 -24.07
CA THR A 80 26.03 14.09 -25.11
C THR A 80 27.06 14.00 -26.24
N ALA A 81 28.07 14.88 -26.25
CA ALA A 81 29.16 14.87 -27.24
C ALA A 81 30.38 14.04 -26.79
N ARG A 82 30.24 12.72 -26.65
CA ARG A 82 31.44 11.82 -26.62
C ARG A 82 31.23 10.40 -27.16
N ARG A 83 30.13 10.16 -27.87
CA ARG A 83 29.86 8.88 -28.56
C ARG A 83 29.56 8.99 -30.05
N ALA A 84 29.86 10.13 -30.66
CA ALA A 84 29.78 10.36 -32.10
C ALA A 84 31.11 10.92 -32.64
N ARG A 85 32.16 10.10 -32.56
CA ARG A 85 33.37 10.24 -33.38
C ARG A 85 33.80 8.85 -33.81
N THR A 86 33.05 8.32 -34.76
CA THR A 86 33.55 7.34 -35.72
C THR A 86 32.63 7.40 -36.93
N MET A 87 33.27 7.54 -38.09
CA MET A 87 32.73 7.51 -39.45
C MET A 87 32.19 8.82 -40.02
N ALA A 88 33.07 9.45 -40.78
CA ALA A 88 32.78 10.47 -41.78
C ALA A 88 32.11 9.85 -43.03
N THR A 89 31.31 10.70 -43.66
CA THR A 89 30.59 10.71 -44.96
C THR A 89 31.51 10.57 -46.21
N PRO A 90 31.02 10.66 -47.48
CA PRO A 90 29.63 10.71 -48.02
C PRO A 90 29.41 9.88 -49.34
N SER A 91 28.17 9.78 -49.83
CA SER A 91 27.79 10.13 -51.21
C SER A 91 26.26 10.01 -51.43
N ALA A 92 25.76 10.63 -52.48
CA ALA A 92 24.45 11.27 -52.61
C ALA A 92 23.42 10.55 -53.51
N ALA A 93 22.20 11.11 -53.51
CA ALA A 93 21.18 11.15 -54.58
C ALA A 93 20.11 10.04 -54.71
N ALA A 94 18.91 10.37 -54.18
CA ALA A 94 17.52 10.30 -54.70
C ALA A 94 17.16 9.52 -56.00
N PRO A 95 15.86 9.31 -56.34
CA PRO A 95 14.61 9.12 -55.55
C PRO A 95 13.74 7.90 -56.03
N SER A 96 12.60 7.68 -55.36
CA SER A 96 11.53 6.69 -55.66
C SER A 96 10.89 6.83 -57.06
N PRO A 97 10.15 5.81 -57.55
CA PRO A 97 8.68 5.89 -57.45
C PRO A 97 7.94 4.53 -57.25
N SER A 98 6.75 4.58 -56.64
CA SER A 98 5.67 3.55 -56.70
C SER A 98 4.76 3.82 -57.93
N PRO A 99 3.72 3.03 -58.32
CA PRO A 99 3.07 1.87 -57.67
C PRO A 99 2.64 0.66 -58.57
N LEU A 100 2.25 -0.47 -57.93
CA LEU A 100 1.25 -1.55 -58.22
C LEU A 100 0.88 -1.98 -59.68
N PRO A 101 0.43 -3.23 -59.99
CA PRO A 101 -0.47 -4.10 -59.19
C PRO A 101 -0.24 -5.64 -59.27
N ALA A 102 -1.15 -6.40 -58.63
CA ALA A 102 -1.23 -7.87 -58.50
C ALA A 102 -1.37 -8.66 -59.83
N PRO A 103 -1.20 -10.00 -59.82
CA PRO A 103 -2.36 -10.91 -59.69
C PRO A 103 -2.11 -12.21 -58.90
N VAL A 104 -3.19 -12.97 -58.72
CA VAL A 104 -3.37 -14.24 -57.97
C VAL A 104 -3.31 -15.45 -58.95
N PRO A 105 -3.64 -16.69 -58.53
CA PRO A 105 -2.75 -17.85 -58.33
C PRO A 105 -2.78 -18.89 -59.48
N ASP A 106 -1.91 -19.92 -59.45
CA ASP A 106 -2.21 -21.26 -59.98
C ASP A 106 -1.25 -22.32 -59.40
N GLU A 107 -1.82 -23.39 -58.82
CA GLU A 107 -1.24 -24.72 -58.58
C GLU A 107 -1.64 -25.64 -59.75
N PRO A 108 -1.29 -26.95 -59.80
CA PRO A 108 -0.03 -27.64 -59.50
C PRO A 108 0.36 -28.57 -60.68
N SER A 109 1.59 -29.12 -60.73
CA SER A 109 1.82 -30.33 -61.53
C SER A 109 2.97 -31.19 -61.00
N VAL A 110 2.76 -32.48 -61.20
CA VAL A 110 3.28 -33.67 -60.53
C VAL A 110 4.37 -34.34 -61.39
N LEU A 111 5.09 -35.29 -60.80
CA LEU A 111 5.90 -36.42 -61.35
C LEU A 111 7.37 -36.31 -60.91
N GLU A 112 7.80 -37.00 -59.84
CA GLU A 112 8.08 -38.45 -59.67
C GLU A 112 9.57 -38.81 -59.83
N SER A 113 10.07 -39.43 -58.77
CA SER A 113 11.04 -40.55 -58.73
C SER A 113 12.53 -40.31 -59.03
N GLY A 114 13.37 -40.60 -58.02
CA GLY A 114 14.65 -41.27 -58.24
C GLY A 114 15.84 -40.81 -57.39
N ALA A 115 16.37 -41.76 -56.60
CA ALA A 115 17.79 -41.88 -56.18
C ALA A 115 18.31 -41.06 -54.98
N SER A 116 18.27 -41.74 -53.83
CA SER A 116 19.32 -41.85 -52.79
C SER A 116 20.66 -41.14 -53.03
N ALA A 117 20.97 -40.14 -52.21
CA ALA A 117 22.36 -39.82 -51.82
C ALA A 117 22.42 -39.07 -50.47
N ALA A 118 23.16 -39.66 -49.53
CA ALA A 118 23.88 -39.03 -48.40
C ALA A 118 23.08 -38.15 -47.41
N GLN A 119 22.68 -38.78 -46.30
CA GLN A 119 22.35 -38.09 -45.04
C GLN A 119 23.57 -37.31 -44.54
N THR A 120 23.45 -35.98 -44.50
CA THR A 120 24.27 -35.10 -43.66
C THR A 120 23.57 -34.98 -42.30
N PRO A 121 24.28 -35.02 -41.16
CA PRO A 121 23.63 -34.96 -39.86
C PRO A 121 22.89 -33.64 -39.69
N ARG A 122 21.56 -33.75 -39.54
CA ARG A 122 20.61 -32.67 -39.27
C ARG A 122 21.13 -31.87 -38.08
N ALA A 123 21.44 -30.59 -38.31
CA ALA A 123 21.80 -29.65 -37.27
C ALA A 123 20.80 -29.75 -36.11
N ALA A 124 21.32 -29.89 -34.90
CA ALA A 124 20.53 -29.89 -33.67
C ALA A 124 19.57 -28.68 -33.68
N PRO A 125 18.30 -28.85 -33.26
CA PRO A 125 17.35 -27.74 -33.25
C PRO A 125 17.93 -26.61 -32.38
N LYS A 126 18.09 -25.43 -32.97
CA LYS A 126 18.42 -24.21 -32.22
C LYS A 126 17.40 -24.09 -31.10
N GLN A 127 17.83 -24.29 -29.85
CA GLN A 127 16.97 -24.12 -28.68
C GLN A 127 16.35 -22.73 -28.75
N GLN A 128 15.04 -22.66 -29.00
CA GLN A 128 14.31 -21.39 -28.96
C GLN A 128 14.51 -20.77 -27.58
N LYS A 129 14.98 -19.52 -27.54
CA LYS A 129 15.14 -18.79 -26.28
C LYS A 129 13.77 -18.70 -25.59
N LYS A 130 13.62 -19.40 -24.46
CA LYS A 130 12.40 -19.35 -23.63
C LYS A 130 12.02 -17.90 -23.38
N THR A 131 10.74 -17.57 -23.57
CA THR A 131 10.24 -16.22 -23.28
C THR A 131 10.37 -15.91 -21.78
N LEU A 132 10.34 -14.63 -21.40
CA LEU A 132 10.39 -14.25 -19.98
C LEU A 132 9.22 -14.82 -19.16
N GLY A 133 8.08 -15.12 -19.80
CA GLY A 133 6.94 -15.76 -19.16
C GLY A 133 7.17 -17.26 -18.93
N GLU A 134 7.79 -17.95 -19.88
CA GLU A 134 8.15 -19.36 -19.73
C GLU A 134 9.21 -19.58 -18.66
N GLN A 135 10.25 -18.73 -18.64
CA GLN A 135 11.26 -18.75 -17.59
C GLN A 135 10.63 -18.56 -16.21
N LEU A 136 9.65 -17.66 -16.07
CA LEU A 136 8.95 -17.46 -14.81
C LEU A 136 8.18 -18.71 -14.37
N ILE A 137 7.51 -19.42 -15.29
CA ILE A 137 6.79 -20.66 -14.95
C ILE A 137 7.79 -21.71 -14.44
N ASP A 138 8.91 -21.88 -15.17
CA ASP A 138 9.96 -22.81 -14.77
C ASP A 138 10.54 -22.46 -13.40
N ASP A 139 10.81 -21.17 -13.14
CA ASP A 139 11.35 -20.68 -11.87
C ASP A 139 10.39 -20.97 -10.70
N VAL A 140 9.08 -20.77 -10.90
CA VAL A 140 8.06 -21.03 -9.87
C VAL A 140 7.92 -22.54 -9.62
N LEU A 141 7.91 -23.36 -10.67
CA LEU A 141 7.86 -24.82 -10.54
C LEU A 141 9.12 -25.36 -9.85
N ALA A 142 10.31 -24.86 -10.21
CA ALA A 142 11.57 -25.22 -9.58
C ALA A 142 11.65 -24.81 -8.11
N ALA A 143 10.95 -23.73 -7.72
CA ALA A 143 10.81 -23.31 -6.33
C ALA A 143 9.74 -24.10 -5.54
N GLY A 144 9.19 -25.18 -6.09
CA GLY A 144 8.18 -25.99 -5.42
C GLY A 144 6.76 -25.42 -5.52
N GLY A 145 6.51 -24.56 -6.51
CA GLY A 145 5.20 -23.98 -6.80
C GLY A 145 4.96 -22.59 -6.21
N SER A 146 5.85 -22.06 -5.37
CA SER A 146 5.82 -20.67 -4.87
C SER A 146 7.20 -20.02 -4.96
N LEU A 147 7.26 -18.83 -5.54
CA LEU A 147 8.46 -18.03 -5.70
C LEU A 147 8.28 -16.68 -4.99
N VAL A 148 9.06 -16.45 -3.92
CA VAL A 148 9.09 -15.17 -3.20
C VAL A 148 10.19 -14.28 -3.74
N ILE A 149 9.81 -13.10 -4.24
CA ILE A 149 10.71 -12.16 -4.90
C ILE A 149 10.89 -10.91 -4.03
N LYS A 150 12.14 -10.57 -3.75
CA LYS A 150 12.48 -9.27 -3.16
C LYS A 150 12.41 -8.19 -4.25
N GLN A 151 11.45 -7.29 -4.12
CA GLN A 151 11.20 -6.24 -5.11
C GLN A 151 12.42 -5.33 -5.26
N LYS A 152 12.87 -5.14 -6.51
CA LYS A 152 13.88 -4.14 -6.87
C LYS A 152 13.17 -2.93 -7.48
N TYR A 153 13.61 -1.73 -7.13
CA TYR A 153 13.09 -0.47 -7.68
C TYR A 153 14.16 0.21 -8.54
N GLY A 154 13.74 0.90 -9.60
CA GLY A 154 14.62 1.69 -10.48
C GLY A 154 14.62 1.25 -11.95
N ALA A 155 15.36 1.98 -12.78
CA ALA A 155 15.52 1.66 -14.20
C ALA A 155 16.15 0.27 -14.36
N GLY A 156 15.47 -0.63 -15.07
CA GLY A 156 15.87 -2.03 -15.25
C GLY A 156 15.29 -3.01 -14.21
N ALA A 157 14.46 -2.55 -13.27
CA ALA A 157 13.69 -3.45 -12.42
C ALA A 157 12.71 -4.30 -13.26
N PRO A 158 12.58 -5.61 -12.98
CA PRO A 158 11.62 -6.46 -13.67
C PRO A 158 10.18 -5.95 -13.48
N ASN A 159 9.46 -5.81 -14.59
CA ASN A 159 8.01 -5.59 -14.56
C ASN A 159 7.31 -6.93 -14.35
N TRP A 160 7.20 -7.37 -13.08
CA TRP A 160 6.57 -8.64 -12.73
C TRP A 160 5.13 -8.77 -13.23
N PRO A 161 4.25 -7.76 -13.11
CA PRO A 161 2.90 -7.84 -13.67
C PRO A 161 2.87 -8.09 -15.18
N ALA A 162 3.81 -7.51 -15.94
CA ALA A 162 3.91 -7.78 -17.38
C ALA A 162 4.41 -9.21 -17.67
N ARG A 163 5.33 -9.73 -16.86
CA ARG A 163 5.85 -11.10 -16.99
C ARG A 163 4.78 -12.14 -16.65
N ILE A 164 4.01 -11.94 -15.58
CA ILE A 164 2.89 -12.81 -15.20
C ILE A 164 1.84 -12.84 -16.31
N ARG A 165 1.42 -11.67 -16.82
CA ARG A 165 0.51 -11.61 -17.98
C ARG A 165 1.07 -12.28 -19.23
N SER A 166 2.40 -12.29 -19.41
CA SER A 166 3.05 -13.04 -20.49
C SER A 166 3.02 -14.54 -20.24
N ALA A 167 3.26 -14.98 -19.00
CA ALA A 167 3.25 -16.38 -18.59
C ALA A 167 1.85 -16.99 -18.69
N GLN A 168 0.82 -16.26 -18.25
CA GLN A 168 -0.58 -16.69 -18.39
C GLN A 168 -1.01 -16.84 -19.86
N ARG A 169 -0.43 -16.06 -20.78
CA ARG A 169 -0.76 -16.10 -22.21
C ARG A 169 0.02 -17.14 -23.02
N CYS A 170 1.16 -17.64 -22.53
CA CYS A 170 1.99 -18.55 -23.32
C CYS A 170 1.48 -20.00 -23.34
N GLY A 171 0.43 -20.32 -22.57
CA GLY A 171 -0.22 -21.64 -22.56
C GLY A 171 0.64 -22.77 -21.99
N LYS A 172 1.80 -22.47 -21.37
CA LYS A 172 2.71 -23.47 -20.80
C LYS A 172 2.49 -23.76 -19.31
N LEU A 173 1.41 -23.27 -18.73
CA LEU A 173 1.04 -23.63 -17.35
C LEU A 173 0.52 -25.07 -17.30
N PRO A 174 0.76 -25.81 -16.18
CA PRO A 174 0.16 -27.12 -16.01
C PRO A 174 -1.37 -27.07 -16.14
N ALA A 175 -1.97 -28.11 -16.71
CA ALA A 175 -3.41 -28.18 -16.91
C ALA A 175 -4.17 -28.00 -15.58
N GLY A 176 -5.22 -27.19 -15.60
CA GLY A 176 -6.02 -26.89 -14.40
C GLY A 176 -5.34 -25.97 -13.39
N LYS A 177 -4.15 -25.41 -13.69
CA LYS A 177 -3.43 -24.48 -12.81
C LYS A 177 -3.43 -23.05 -13.35
N GLU A 178 -3.33 -22.09 -12.45
CA GLU A 178 -3.12 -20.67 -12.75
C GLU A 178 -1.96 -20.08 -11.95
N LEU A 179 -1.38 -19.00 -12.46
CA LEU A 179 -0.43 -18.16 -11.73
C LEU A 179 -1.17 -17.05 -11.00
N VAL A 180 -0.90 -16.93 -9.70
CA VAL A 180 -1.41 -15.86 -8.84
C VAL A 180 -0.24 -15.15 -8.17
N ASP A 181 -0.35 -13.83 -8.06
CA ASP A 181 0.64 -12.99 -7.40
C ASP A 181 0.04 -12.19 -6.24
N GLY A 182 0.86 -11.89 -5.26
CA GLY A 182 0.43 -11.11 -4.10
C GLY A 182 1.58 -10.63 -3.25
N TRP A 183 1.33 -9.56 -2.49
CA TRP A 183 2.26 -9.10 -1.47
C TRP A 183 2.07 -9.89 -0.19
N ARG A 184 3.17 -10.41 0.35
CA ARG A 184 3.24 -11.08 1.65
C ARG A 184 4.30 -10.41 2.52
N ALA A 185 4.33 -10.77 3.81
CA ALA A 185 5.34 -10.29 4.76
C ALA A 185 6.80 -10.53 4.29
N GLY A 186 7.06 -11.52 3.44
CA GLY A 186 8.39 -11.86 2.90
C GLY A 186 8.77 -11.21 1.56
N GLY A 187 7.84 -10.53 0.87
CA GLY A 187 8.06 -9.97 -0.46
C GLY A 187 6.87 -10.16 -1.42
N TYR A 188 7.14 -10.01 -2.72
CA TYR A 188 6.17 -10.25 -3.77
C TYR A 188 6.20 -11.74 -4.14
N GLU A 189 5.16 -12.46 -3.78
CA GLU A 189 5.03 -13.90 -3.98
C GLU A 189 4.29 -14.20 -5.29
N ILE A 190 4.79 -15.15 -6.06
CA ILE A 190 4.16 -15.68 -7.27
C ILE A 190 3.98 -17.18 -7.10
N THR A 191 2.74 -17.67 -7.16
CA THR A 191 2.39 -19.06 -6.87
C THR A 191 1.63 -19.69 -8.03
N ILE A 192 1.87 -20.96 -8.31
CA ILE A 192 1.05 -21.79 -9.18
C ILE A 192 0.03 -22.52 -8.31
N GLN A 193 -1.26 -22.26 -8.51
CA GLN A 193 -2.35 -22.86 -7.74
C GLN A 193 -3.38 -23.51 -8.67
N ASP A 194 -4.27 -24.34 -8.12
CA ASP A 194 -5.43 -24.85 -8.85
C ASP A 194 -6.38 -23.72 -9.24
N ILE A 195 -6.93 -23.80 -10.47
CA ILE A 195 -7.95 -22.86 -10.91
C ILE A 195 -9.17 -23.03 -9.99
N PRO A 196 -9.62 -21.97 -9.31
CA PRO A 196 -10.75 -22.07 -8.41
C PRO A 196 -12.02 -22.54 -9.13
N ALA A 197 -12.83 -23.35 -8.45
CA ALA A 197 -14.07 -23.91 -9.03
C ALA A 197 -15.01 -22.83 -9.59
N TRP A 198 -15.10 -21.65 -8.93
CA TRP A 198 -15.91 -20.54 -9.41
C TRP A 198 -15.44 -20.00 -10.78
N LYS A 199 -14.15 -20.10 -11.10
CA LYS A 199 -13.60 -19.62 -12.39
C LYS A 199 -13.88 -20.58 -13.54
N LEU A 200 -14.10 -21.87 -13.21
CA LEU A 200 -14.46 -22.94 -14.13
C LEU A 200 -15.98 -23.08 -14.30
N ALA A 201 -16.78 -22.43 -13.45
CA ALA A 201 -18.23 -22.48 -13.52
C ALA A 201 -18.72 -21.89 -14.86
N VAL A 202 -19.64 -22.61 -15.50
CA VAL A 202 -20.37 -22.10 -16.67
C VAL A 202 -21.35 -21.04 -16.18
N LEU A 203 -21.28 -19.84 -16.74
CA LEU A 203 -22.11 -18.71 -16.34
C LEU A 203 -23.23 -18.48 -17.35
N ASP A 204 -24.45 -18.32 -16.85
CA ASP A 204 -25.60 -18.00 -17.68
C ASP A 204 -25.40 -16.65 -18.39
N PRO A 205 -25.60 -16.58 -19.71
CA PRO A 205 -25.52 -15.32 -20.45
C PRO A 205 -26.49 -14.28 -19.91
N VAL A 206 -26.04 -13.03 -19.79
CA VAL A 206 -26.89 -11.90 -19.39
C VAL A 206 -27.50 -11.28 -20.65
N PRO A 207 -28.84 -11.27 -20.83
CA PRO A 207 -29.47 -10.68 -22.00
C PRO A 207 -29.23 -9.17 -22.07
N VAL A 208 -28.63 -8.71 -23.17
CA VAL A 208 -28.50 -7.27 -23.46
C VAL A 208 -29.59 -6.86 -24.44
N PRO A 209 -30.49 -5.92 -24.09
CA PRO A 209 -31.56 -5.53 -24.98
C PRO A 209 -31.00 -4.84 -26.24
N GLU A 210 -31.63 -5.05 -27.39
CA GLU A 210 -31.29 -4.33 -28.62
C GLU A 210 -31.72 -2.85 -28.54
N ARG A 211 -32.86 -2.59 -27.90
CA ARG A 211 -33.48 -1.27 -27.77
C ARG A 211 -34.02 -1.05 -26.35
N LEU A 212 -34.01 0.20 -25.90
CA LEU A 212 -34.48 0.61 -24.56
C LEU A 212 -35.95 1.05 -24.64
N HIS A 213 -36.89 0.12 -24.44
CA HIS A 213 -38.33 0.43 -24.47
C HIS A 213 -38.91 0.89 -23.13
N LYS A 214 -38.33 0.41 -22.02
CA LYS A 214 -38.67 0.79 -20.64
C LYS A 214 -37.38 0.82 -19.82
N PRO A 215 -36.59 1.90 -19.91
CA PRO A 215 -35.32 1.97 -19.22
C PRO A 215 -35.53 1.89 -17.71
N HIS A 216 -34.65 1.17 -17.03
CA HIS A 216 -34.54 1.19 -15.57
C HIS A 216 -34.33 2.64 -15.10
N ALA A 217 -34.79 3.00 -13.89
CA ALA A 217 -34.71 4.37 -13.38
C ALA A 217 -33.30 4.98 -13.49
N ILE A 218 -32.27 4.18 -13.15
CA ILE A 218 -30.85 4.57 -13.31
C ILE A 218 -30.50 4.88 -14.77
N VAL A 219 -30.98 4.06 -15.71
CA VAL A 219 -30.72 4.24 -17.15
C VAL A 219 -31.42 5.51 -17.65
N ALA A 220 -32.66 5.75 -17.20
CA ALA A 220 -33.38 6.98 -17.53
C ALA A 220 -32.64 8.23 -17.03
N THR A 221 -32.17 8.23 -15.77
CA THR A 221 -31.40 9.37 -15.24
C THR A 221 -30.09 9.60 -15.99
N LEU A 222 -29.40 8.52 -16.40
CA LEU A 222 -28.19 8.61 -17.23
C LEU A 222 -28.48 9.10 -18.65
N GLN A 223 -29.67 8.81 -19.20
CA GLN A 223 -30.13 9.34 -20.49
C GLN A 223 -30.37 10.84 -20.42
N ASP A 224 -30.91 11.33 -19.29
CA ASP A 224 -31.14 12.76 -19.04
C ASP A 224 -29.85 13.55 -18.79
N GLY A 225 -28.70 12.87 -18.74
CA GLY A 225 -27.37 13.48 -18.67
C GLY A 225 -26.75 13.52 -17.27
N GLU A 226 -27.36 12.86 -16.28
CA GLU A 226 -26.93 12.91 -14.88
C GLU A 226 -26.57 11.51 -14.32
N PRO A 227 -25.32 11.25 -13.89
CA PRO A 227 -24.09 11.97 -14.22
C PRO A 227 -23.72 11.87 -15.71
N ALA A 228 -22.95 12.85 -16.20
CA ALA A 228 -22.40 12.81 -17.55
C ALA A 228 -21.51 11.57 -17.77
N LEU A 229 -21.84 10.78 -18.80
CA LEU A 229 -21.13 9.55 -19.14
C LEU A 229 -19.71 9.79 -19.70
N HIS A 230 -19.40 11.00 -20.17
CA HIS A 230 -18.12 11.34 -20.84
C HIS A 230 -17.73 10.37 -21.97
N LEU A 231 -18.73 9.88 -22.71
CA LEU A 231 -18.56 9.02 -23.87
C LEU A 231 -18.94 9.78 -25.15
N SER A 232 -18.41 9.36 -26.30
CA SER A 232 -18.89 9.84 -27.60
C SER A 232 -20.37 9.46 -27.81
N LYS A 233 -21.07 10.26 -28.62
CA LYS A 233 -22.48 9.99 -28.97
C LYS A 233 -22.67 8.62 -29.63
N SER A 234 -21.67 8.12 -30.37
CA SER A 234 -21.74 6.82 -31.06
C SER A 234 -21.82 5.63 -30.10
N VAL A 235 -21.11 5.67 -28.97
CA VAL A 235 -21.05 4.55 -28.01
C VAL A 235 -22.01 4.70 -26.82
N GLN A 236 -22.53 5.91 -26.57
CA GLN A 236 -23.39 6.20 -25.42
C GLN A 236 -24.62 5.28 -25.36
N GLN A 237 -25.30 5.06 -26.49
CA GLN A 237 -26.48 4.18 -26.54
C GLN A 237 -26.13 2.71 -26.27
N ARG A 238 -24.94 2.28 -26.66
CA ARG A 238 -24.45 0.93 -26.36
C ARG A 238 -24.13 0.78 -24.87
N ALA A 239 -23.49 1.78 -24.27
CA ALA A 239 -23.23 1.80 -22.83
C ALA A 239 -24.52 1.72 -22.02
N LEU A 240 -25.55 2.50 -22.38
CA LEU A 240 -26.85 2.48 -21.68
C LEU A 240 -27.54 1.11 -21.76
N ARG A 241 -27.42 0.38 -22.87
CA ARG A 241 -27.93 -1.00 -23.00
C ARG A 241 -27.19 -1.99 -22.11
N LEU A 242 -25.86 -1.83 -21.98
CA LEU A 242 -25.08 -2.62 -21.03
C LEU A 242 -25.45 -2.29 -19.58
N VAL A 243 -25.64 -1.00 -19.25
CA VAL A 243 -26.13 -0.59 -17.92
C VAL A 243 -27.48 -1.23 -17.64
N GLN A 244 -28.44 -1.17 -18.57
CA GLN A 244 -29.74 -1.82 -18.45
C GLN A 244 -29.61 -3.30 -18.10
N ALA A 245 -28.78 -4.04 -18.86
CA ALA A 245 -28.56 -5.46 -18.63
C ALA A 245 -27.97 -5.74 -17.24
N ILE A 246 -26.95 -4.98 -16.84
CA ILE A 246 -26.29 -5.13 -15.53
C ILE A 246 -27.27 -4.85 -14.39
N VAL A 247 -28.00 -3.74 -14.43
CA VAL A 247 -28.89 -3.37 -13.31
C VAL A 247 -30.08 -4.33 -13.20
N THR A 248 -30.67 -4.74 -14.34
CA THR A 248 -31.78 -5.71 -14.35
C THR A 248 -31.34 -7.07 -13.83
N GLU A 249 -30.17 -7.55 -14.25
CA GLU A 249 -29.66 -8.84 -13.77
C GLU A 249 -29.19 -8.78 -12.32
N ALA A 250 -28.62 -7.66 -11.87
CA ALA A 250 -28.25 -7.47 -10.46
C ALA A 250 -29.48 -7.50 -9.55
N GLU A 251 -30.57 -6.82 -9.93
CA GLU A 251 -31.84 -6.86 -9.19
C GLU A 251 -32.47 -8.26 -9.22
N ARG A 252 -32.41 -8.97 -10.35
CA ARG A 252 -32.86 -10.36 -10.45
C ARG A 252 -32.13 -11.29 -9.47
N ARG A 253 -30.86 -11.02 -9.19
CA ARG A 253 -30.04 -11.73 -8.18
C ARG A 253 -30.29 -11.25 -6.74
N GLY A 254 -31.19 -10.29 -6.52
CA GLY A 254 -31.51 -9.74 -5.21
C GLY A 254 -30.53 -8.67 -4.73
N TYR A 255 -29.63 -8.18 -5.58
CA TYR A 255 -28.72 -7.10 -5.22
C TYR A 255 -29.42 -5.74 -5.28
N LYS A 256 -29.02 -4.83 -4.39
CA LYS A 256 -29.53 -3.46 -4.40
C LYS A 256 -28.71 -2.63 -5.40
N VAL A 257 -29.38 -1.88 -6.27
CA VAL A 257 -28.73 -0.99 -7.24
C VAL A 257 -29.13 0.46 -6.98
N GLN A 258 -28.18 1.39 -7.00
CA GLN A 258 -28.43 2.82 -6.76
C GLN A 258 -27.54 3.70 -7.65
N LEU A 259 -27.96 4.93 -7.94
CA LEU A 259 -27.08 5.92 -8.59
C LEU A 259 -25.88 6.24 -7.68
N ALA A 260 -24.71 6.45 -8.28
CA ALA A 260 -23.51 6.82 -7.54
C ALA A 260 -23.61 8.25 -6.99
N THR A 261 -23.42 8.38 -5.67
CA THR A 261 -23.39 9.68 -4.97
C THR A 261 -22.03 10.38 -5.13
N GLY A 262 -21.94 11.67 -4.79
CA GLY A 262 -20.74 12.49 -4.98
C GLY A 262 -19.44 11.92 -4.38
N GLU A 263 -19.54 11.19 -3.26
CA GLU A 263 -18.38 10.49 -2.64
C GLU A 263 -17.82 9.38 -3.54
N HIS A 264 -18.71 8.67 -4.26
CA HIS A 264 -18.37 7.58 -5.18
C HIS A 264 -17.94 8.07 -6.57
N ARG A 265 -18.18 9.35 -6.89
CA ARG A 265 -17.74 9.97 -8.15
C ARG A 265 -16.25 10.33 -8.16
N GLY A 266 -15.58 10.21 -7.00
CA GLY A 266 -14.15 10.42 -6.84
C GLY A 266 -13.73 11.89 -6.94
N ARG A 267 -12.63 12.25 -6.28
CA ARG A 267 -11.92 13.51 -6.55
C ARG A 267 -11.11 13.27 -7.82
N ARG A 268 -11.44 13.95 -8.93
CA ARG A 268 -10.75 13.86 -10.23
C ARG A 268 -9.24 13.70 -10.05
N SER A 269 -8.75 12.46 -10.09
CA SER A 269 -7.32 12.18 -10.15
C SER A 269 -6.87 12.55 -11.56
N ARG A 270 -5.62 13.02 -11.71
CA ARG A 270 -5.04 13.46 -13.00
C ARG A 270 -4.90 12.33 -14.04
N ARG A 271 -5.45 11.14 -13.77
CA ARG A 271 -5.51 9.98 -14.65
C ARG A 271 -6.97 9.55 -14.72
N SER A 272 -7.60 9.75 -15.88
CA SER A 272 -8.52 8.87 -16.62
C SER A 272 -9.43 7.85 -15.88
N ASP A 273 -9.75 8.02 -14.60
CA ASP A 273 -10.73 7.16 -13.93
C ASP A 273 -12.12 7.78 -14.17
N ALA A 274 -12.96 7.10 -14.95
CA ALA A 274 -14.33 7.53 -15.18
C ALA A 274 -15.09 7.59 -13.85
N ALA A 275 -15.86 8.66 -13.65
CA ALA A 275 -16.68 8.82 -12.46
C ALA A 275 -17.63 7.62 -12.29
N GLY A 276 -17.82 7.15 -11.05
CA GLY A 276 -18.81 6.12 -10.75
C GLY A 276 -20.19 6.54 -11.24
N LEU A 277 -20.87 5.65 -11.97
CA LEU A 277 -22.21 5.89 -12.51
C LEU A 277 -23.29 5.40 -11.55
N PHE A 278 -23.16 4.16 -11.12
CA PHE A 278 -24.08 3.50 -10.21
C PHE A 278 -23.32 2.50 -9.33
N THR A 279 -24.01 2.01 -8.31
CA THR A 279 -23.46 1.09 -7.32
C THR A 279 -24.34 -0.14 -7.26
N ILE A 280 -23.70 -1.29 -7.09
CA ILE A 280 -24.37 -2.58 -6.83
C ILE A 280 -23.93 -3.03 -5.44
N THR A 281 -24.88 -3.30 -4.56
CA THR A 281 -24.62 -3.80 -3.22
C THR A 281 -25.04 -5.27 -3.13
N ALA A 282 -24.06 -6.15 -3.02
CA ALA A 282 -24.23 -7.60 -2.83
C ALA A 282 -23.64 -8.02 -1.49
N HIS A 283 -24.39 -8.79 -0.69
CA HIS A 283 -23.98 -9.22 0.66
C HIS A 283 -23.42 -8.08 1.51
N GLY A 284 -24.07 -6.91 1.50
CA GLY A 284 -23.61 -5.70 2.22
C GLY A 284 -22.33 -5.04 1.69
N GLN A 285 -21.65 -5.61 0.69
CA GLN A 285 -20.53 -4.98 0.01
C GLN A 285 -21.01 -4.13 -1.15
N GLN A 286 -20.59 -2.87 -1.19
CA GLN A 286 -20.87 -1.98 -2.29
C GLN A 286 -19.76 -2.02 -3.34
N CYS A 287 -20.13 -2.22 -4.60
CA CYS A 287 -19.27 -2.12 -5.77
C CYS A 287 -19.72 -0.94 -6.64
N VAL A 288 -18.80 -0.02 -6.93
CA VAL A 288 -19.05 1.12 -7.81
C VAL A 288 -18.72 0.73 -9.24
N VAL A 289 -19.66 0.94 -10.16
CA VAL A 289 -19.52 0.65 -11.58
C VAL A 289 -19.28 1.94 -12.34
N SER A 290 -18.21 2.00 -13.14
CA SER A 290 -17.95 3.09 -14.09
C SER A 290 -17.68 2.58 -15.49
N PHE A 291 -17.95 3.43 -16.48
CA PHE A 291 -17.73 3.14 -17.90
C PHE A 291 -16.70 4.10 -18.47
N GLY A 292 -15.77 3.59 -19.27
CA GLY A 292 -14.83 4.37 -20.05
C GLY A 292 -14.92 4.06 -21.54
N GLN A 293 -14.35 4.94 -22.36
CA GLN A 293 -14.16 4.72 -23.78
C GLN A 293 -12.66 4.68 -24.05
N GLU A 294 -12.19 3.63 -24.73
CA GLU A 294 -10.80 3.59 -25.15
C GLU A 294 -10.54 4.59 -26.27
N GLN A 295 -9.30 5.06 -26.36
CA GLN A 295 -8.85 5.93 -27.43
C GLN A 295 -7.92 5.17 -28.35
N ASP A 296 -8.15 5.29 -29.65
CA ASP A 296 -7.21 4.83 -30.66
C ASP A 296 -6.11 5.87 -30.81
N ARG A 297 -4.87 5.38 -30.79
CA ARG A 297 -3.66 6.18 -30.88
C ARG A 297 -3.08 6.03 -32.27
N THR A 298 -3.03 7.13 -33.00
CA THR A 298 -2.40 7.22 -34.33
C THR A 298 -1.16 8.07 -34.25
N GLU A 299 -0.17 7.81 -35.11
CA GLU A 299 1.00 8.70 -35.23
C GLU A 299 0.52 10.09 -35.66
N HIS A 300 0.95 11.12 -34.93
CA HIS A 300 0.53 12.49 -35.21
C HIS A 300 1.25 12.99 -36.44
N VAL A 301 0.49 13.56 -37.38
CA VAL A 301 1.06 14.22 -38.56
C VAL A 301 1.18 15.70 -38.24
N PRO A 302 2.40 16.24 -38.04
CA PRO A 302 2.60 17.64 -37.65
C PRO A 302 2.03 18.59 -38.68
N THR A 303 1.23 19.56 -38.24
CA THR A 303 0.78 20.63 -39.14
C THR A 303 1.93 21.58 -39.48
N PRO A 304 1.90 22.27 -40.65
CA PRO A 304 2.90 23.27 -41.00
C PRO A 304 3.07 24.36 -39.93
N GLN A 305 1.97 24.69 -39.24
CA GLN A 305 1.95 25.66 -38.15
C GLN A 305 2.68 25.13 -36.89
N GLU A 306 2.41 23.90 -36.47
CA GLU A 306 3.11 23.27 -35.33
C GLU A 306 4.61 23.13 -35.58
N LEU A 307 5.00 22.81 -36.82
CA LEU A 307 6.40 22.78 -37.22
C LEU A 307 7.04 24.17 -37.21
N ALA A 308 6.33 25.21 -37.65
CA ALA A 308 6.80 26.59 -37.59
C ALA A 308 6.94 27.07 -36.14
N ASP A 309 5.98 26.74 -35.28
CA ASP A 309 5.98 27.12 -33.86
C ASP A 309 7.05 26.36 -33.07
N ALA A 310 7.27 25.07 -33.35
CA ALA A 310 8.36 24.28 -32.75
C ALA A 310 9.74 24.78 -33.17
N LYS A 311 9.88 25.35 -34.38
CA LYS A 311 11.12 26.04 -34.81
C LYS A 311 11.30 27.39 -34.12
N ARG A 312 10.21 28.12 -33.87
CA ARG A 312 10.23 29.46 -33.27
C ARG A 312 10.39 29.44 -31.76
N TYR A 313 9.89 28.41 -31.09
CA TYR A 313 9.84 28.29 -29.64
C TYR A 313 10.36 26.93 -29.18
N SER A 314 11.54 26.91 -28.56
CA SER A 314 12.21 25.67 -28.12
C SER A 314 11.44 24.86 -27.06
N TRP A 315 10.43 25.45 -26.42
CA TRP A 315 9.55 24.77 -25.46
C TRP A 315 8.31 24.14 -26.10
N VAL A 316 8.00 24.46 -27.37
CA VAL A 316 6.89 23.85 -28.10
C VAL A 316 7.34 22.49 -28.60
N LYS A 317 6.65 21.43 -28.13
CA LYS A 317 6.88 20.06 -28.60
C LYS A 317 5.67 19.62 -29.39
N VAL A 318 5.91 19.25 -30.64
CA VAL A 318 4.89 18.61 -31.47
C VAL A 318 4.49 17.27 -30.82
N PRO A 319 3.20 17.01 -30.61
CA PRO A 319 2.73 15.72 -30.13
C PRO A 319 3.24 14.58 -31.03
N ALA A 320 3.62 13.45 -30.45
CA ALA A 320 4.01 12.29 -31.23
C ALA A 320 2.79 11.49 -31.73
N HIS A 321 1.62 11.68 -31.11
CA HIS A 321 0.43 10.89 -31.40
C HIS A 321 -0.85 11.71 -31.25
N ASP A 322 -1.81 11.40 -32.12
CA ASP A 322 -3.19 11.84 -32.02
C ASP A 322 -4.03 10.75 -31.35
N TYR A 323 -5.07 11.20 -30.64
CA TYR A 323 -5.99 10.32 -29.92
C TYR A 323 -7.40 10.57 -30.44
N SER A 324 -8.04 9.52 -30.93
CA SER A 324 -9.44 9.54 -31.37
C SER A 324 -10.27 8.58 -30.53
N ALA A 325 -11.52 8.92 -30.28
CA ALA A 325 -12.41 8.07 -29.50
C ALA A 325 -12.74 6.80 -30.29
N SER A 326 -12.47 5.62 -29.73
CA SER A 326 -12.79 4.34 -30.35
C SER A 326 -14.19 3.85 -29.99
N ASP A 327 -14.74 2.87 -30.71
CA ASP A 327 -16.02 2.26 -30.32
C ASP A 327 -15.91 1.24 -29.16
N ARG A 328 -14.70 1.03 -28.63
CA ARG A 328 -14.40 0.10 -27.54
C ARG A 328 -14.70 0.74 -26.18
N LEU A 329 -15.52 0.06 -25.38
CA LEU A 329 -15.89 0.46 -24.03
C LEU A 329 -15.09 -0.33 -22.99
N THR A 330 -14.93 0.27 -21.81
CA THR A 330 -14.42 -0.38 -20.62
C THR A 330 -15.43 -0.28 -19.48
N ILE A 331 -15.52 -1.32 -18.65
CA ILE A 331 -16.28 -1.34 -17.40
C ILE A 331 -15.28 -1.51 -16.26
N THR A 332 -15.36 -0.64 -15.26
CA THR A 332 -14.54 -0.74 -14.06
C THR A 332 -15.41 -0.97 -12.83
N LEU A 333 -15.02 -1.96 -12.02
CA LEU A 333 -15.61 -2.26 -10.71
C LEU A 333 -14.65 -1.87 -9.58
N ASN A 334 -15.04 -0.87 -8.80
CA ASN A 334 -14.33 -0.46 -7.60
C ASN A 334 -15.05 -0.91 -6.33
N GLY A 335 -14.30 -1.09 -5.23
CA GLY A 335 -14.82 -1.55 -3.95
C GLY A 335 -14.78 -3.08 -3.80
N GLY A 336 -14.61 -3.55 -2.56
CA GLY A 336 -14.42 -4.95 -2.23
C GLY A 336 -13.03 -5.49 -2.60
N ILE A 337 -12.75 -6.72 -2.18
CA ILE A 337 -11.50 -7.43 -2.51
C ILE A 337 -11.64 -8.05 -3.89
N THR A 338 -10.77 -7.69 -4.83
CA THR A 338 -10.80 -8.23 -6.19
C THR A 338 -10.47 -9.72 -6.23
N HIS A 339 -11.27 -10.52 -6.94
CA HIS A 339 -11.06 -11.94 -7.14
C HIS A 339 -10.48 -12.25 -8.53
N ARG A 340 -11.21 -11.89 -9.59
CA ARG A 340 -10.76 -12.08 -10.98
C ARG A 340 -10.04 -10.83 -11.48
N GLN A 341 -10.76 -9.71 -11.54
CA GLN A 341 -10.24 -8.42 -12.02
C GLN A 341 -11.19 -7.28 -11.64
N SER A 342 -10.77 -6.04 -11.88
CA SER A 342 -11.58 -4.84 -11.67
C SER A 342 -11.91 -4.09 -12.95
N VAL A 343 -11.34 -4.48 -14.09
CA VAL A 343 -11.53 -3.78 -15.37
C VAL A 343 -11.78 -4.82 -16.46
N TRP A 344 -12.83 -4.60 -17.25
CA TRP A 344 -13.17 -5.35 -18.44
C TRP A 344 -13.20 -4.38 -19.61
N ALA A 345 -12.74 -4.82 -20.77
CA ALA A 345 -12.70 -4.02 -21.98
C ALA A 345 -13.25 -4.83 -23.15
N ASP A 346 -13.81 -4.13 -24.14
CA ASP A 346 -14.03 -4.74 -25.44
C ASP A 346 -12.70 -5.13 -26.07
N THR A 347 -12.66 -6.35 -26.58
CA THR A 347 -11.55 -6.87 -27.38
C THR A 347 -12.10 -7.41 -28.70
N ALA A 348 -11.22 -7.67 -29.67
CA ALA A 348 -11.62 -8.25 -30.95
C ALA A 348 -12.40 -9.57 -30.77
N ASP A 349 -12.00 -10.38 -29.78
CA ASP A 349 -12.56 -11.72 -29.55
C ASP A 349 -13.67 -11.76 -28.50
N ARG A 350 -13.73 -10.75 -27.62
CA ARG A 350 -14.70 -10.72 -26.51
C ARG A 350 -15.29 -9.32 -26.34
N SER A 351 -16.57 -9.20 -26.65
CA SER A 351 -17.35 -8.00 -26.32
C SER A 351 -17.69 -7.94 -24.83
N LEU A 352 -17.96 -6.75 -24.31
CA LEU A 352 -18.43 -6.58 -22.93
C LEU A 352 -19.76 -7.29 -22.66
N ALA A 353 -20.64 -7.43 -23.67
CA ALA A 353 -21.91 -8.14 -23.53
C ALA A 353 -21.71 -9.61 -23.11
N VAL A 354 -20.73 -10.28 -23.71
CA VAL A 354 -20.35 -11.66 -23.37
C VAL A 354 -19.65 -11.76 -22.01
N GLN A 355 -19.05 -10.67 -21.55
CA GLN A 355 -18.33 -10.60 -20.27
C GLN A 355 -19.23 -10.25 -19.07
N LEU A 356 -20.48 -9.81 -19.30
CA LEU A 356 -21.41 -9.44 -18.22
C LEU A 356 -21.61 -10.52 -17.14
N PRO A 357 -21.72 -11.84 -17.47
CA PRO A 357 -21.83 -12.86 -16.44
C PRO A 357 -20.62 -12.89 -15.50
N GLU A 358 -19.40 -12.73 -16.02
CA GLU A 358 -18.17 -12.67 -15.22
C GLU A 358 -18.11 -11.43 -14.34
N ILE A 359 -18.57 -10.29 -14.86
CA ILE A 359 -18.64 -9.02 -14.10
C ILE A 359 -19.57 -9.19 -12.90
N LEU A 360 -20.74 -9.81 -13.09
CA LEU A 360 -21.69 -10.02 -11.99
C LEU A 360 -21.28 -11.14 -11.04
N GLN A 361 -20.57 -12.16 -11.52
CA GLN A 361 -19.91 -13.14 -10.65
C GLN A 361 -18.86 -12.46 -9.75
N GLU A 362 -18.06 -11.54 -10.30
CA GLU A 362 -17.09 -10.79 -9.49
C GLU A 362 -17.79 -9.97 -8.39
N VAL A 363 -18.90 -9.31 -8.68
CA VAL A 363 -19.68 -8.55 -7.68
C VAL A 363 -20.14 -9.46 -6.54
N ASP A 364 -20.64 -10.66 -6.86
CA ASP A 364 -21.06 -11.64 -5.87
C ASP A 364 -19.90 -12.12 -4.99
N LEU A 365 -18.77 -12.48 -5.62
CA LEU A 365 -17.56 -12.94 -4.92
C LEU A 365 -17.02 -11.86 -3.96
N ARG A 366 -16.98 -10.60 -4.40
CA ARG A 366 -16.62 -9.45 -3.56
C ARG A 366 -17.55 -9.32 -2.35
N GLY A 367 -18.84 -9.53 -2.55
CA GLY A 367 -19.84 -9.54 -1.48
C GLY A 367 -19.60 -10.66 -0.46
N LEU A 368 -19.47 -11.90 -0.93
CA LEU A 368 -19.22 -13.05 -0.07
C LEU A 368 -17.91 -12.92 0.71
N ALA A 369 -16.86 -12.36 0.09
CA ALA A 369 -15.59 -12.09 0.78
C ALA A 369 -15.75 -11.03 1.89
N ALA A 370 -16.50 -9.97 1.64
CA ALA A 370 -16.76 -8.95 2.65
C ALA A 370 -17.62 -9.49 3.81
N GLU A 371 -18.57 -10.37 3.53
CA GLU A 371 -19.35 -11.05 4.57
C GLU A 371 -18.48 -11.93 5.46
N ARG A 372 -17.62 -12.77 4.87
CA ARG A 372 -16.65 -13.58 5.63
C ARG A 372 -15.75 -12.70 6.48
N GLN A 373 -15.21 -11.61 5.92
CA GLN A 373 -14.35 -10.70 6.67
C GLN A 373 -15.09 -10.07 7.87
N ARG A 374 -16.34 -9.64 7.70
CA ARG A 374 -17.12 -9.07 8.82
C ARG A 374 -17.35 -10.10 9.93
N ALA A 375 -17.66 -11.35 9.57
CA ALA A 375 -17.83 -12.42 10.55
C ALA A 375 -16.53 -12.71 11.32
N GLU A 376 -15.39 -12.77 10.61
CA GLU A 376 -14.06 -12.93 11.21
C GLU A 376 -13.71 -11.75 12.12
N ASP A 377 -13.97 -10.51 11.69
CA ASP A 377 -13.71 -9.30 12.47
C ASP A 377 -14.55 -9.27 13.75
N GLU A 378 -15.83 -9.66 13.68
CA GLU A 378 -16.71 -9.77 14.84
C GLU A 378 -16.20 -10.82 15.85
N GLU A 379 -15.77 -11.98 15.36
CA GLU A 379 -15.17 -13.02 16.20
C GLU A 379 -13.87 -12.56 16.85
N GLN A 380 -12.97 -11.94 16.08
CA GLN A 380 -11.72 -11.39 16.60
C GLN A 380 -11.99 -10.30 17.63
N ALA A 381 -12.97 -9.41 17.40
CA ALA A 381 -13.37 -8.39 18.37
C ALA A 381 -13.91 -9.02 19.66
N ARG A 382 -14.72 -10.08 19.57
CA ARG A 382 -15.21 -10.83 20.75
C ARG A 382 -14.07 -11.46 21.53
N LEU A 383 -13.17 -12.18 20.86
CA LEU A 383 -12.01 -12.82 21.50
C LEU A 383 -11.08 -11.79 22.15
N LYS A 384 -10.85 -10.66 21.47
CA LYS A 384 -10.04 -9.56 22.00
C LYS A 384 -10.68 -8.93 23.23
N ARG A 385 -12.00 -8.76 23.24
CA ARG A 385 -12.75 -8.27 24.39
C ARG A 385 -12.65 -9.23 25.58
N LEU A 386 -12.81 -10.54 25.38
CA LEU A 386 -12.66 -11.53 26.44
C LEU A 386 -11.26 -11.51 27.07
N ARG A 387 -10.21 -11.40 26.24
CA ARG A 387 -8.82 -11.27 26.71
C ARG A 387 -8.62 -9.99 27.52
N TRP A 388 -9.18 -8.88 27.06
CA TRP A 388 -9.14 -7.61 27.77
C TRP A 388 -9.87 -7.66 29.12
N GLU A 389 -11.07 -8.24 29.17
CA GLU A 389 -11.83 -8.40 30.43
C GLU A 389 -11.07 -9.30 31.43
N ALA A 390 -10.42 -10.36 30.95
CA ALA A 390 -9.56 -11.20 31.78
C ALA A 390 -8.34 -10.43 32.31
N ALA A 391 -7.68 -9.64 31.45
CA ALA A 391 -6.56 -8.79 31.85
C ALA A 391 -6.99 -7.73 32.89
N MET A 392 -8.16 -7.12 32.73
CA MET A 392 -8.73 -6.19 33.71
C MET A 392 -8.95 -6.86 35.07
N ARG A 393 -9.58 -8.04 35.09
CA ARG A 393 -9.77 -8.79 36.36
C ARG A 393 -8.44 -9.09 37.05
N GLN A 394 -7.44 -9.51 36.29
CA GLN A 394 -6.11 -9.77 36.84
C GLN A 394 -5.45 -8.50 37.37
N ALA A 395 -5.50 -7.40 36.61
CA ALA A 395 -4.95 -6.11 37.02
C ALA A 395 -5.60 -5.57 38.31
N HIS A 396 -6.91 -5.75 38.49
CA HIS A 396 -7.59 -5.40 39.74
C HIS A 396 -7.09 -6.22 40.93
N ALA A 397 -6.85 -7.53 40.74
CA ALA A 397 -6.29 -8.39 41.78
C ALA A 397 -4.85 -7.98 42.13
N ASP A 398 -4.02 -7.73 41.12
CA ASP A 398 -2.62 -7.33 41.30
C ASP A 398 -2.51 -5.94 41.97
N TYR A 399 -3.39 -4.99 41.60
CA TYR A 399 -3.49 -3.71 42.27
C TYR A 399 -3.84 -3.86 43.76
N ALA A 400 -4.82 -4.70 44.06
CA ALA A 400 -5.24 -4.94 45.44
C ALA A 400 -4.10 -5.53 46.28
N GLU A 401 -3.34 -6.45 45.70
CA GLU A 401 -2.16 -7.04 46.35
C GLU A 401 -1.05 -6.02 46.55
N ALA A 402 -0.69 -5.26 45.50
CA ALA A 402 0.31 -4.20 45.59
C ALA A 402 -0.06 -3.15 46.65
N TYR A 403 -1.34 -2.79 46.76
CA TYR A 403 -1.83 -1.88 47.80
C TYR A 403 -1.63 -2.47 49.20
N ARG A 404 -1.98 -3.74 49.43
CA ARG A 404 -1.83 -4.41 50.72
C ARG A 404 -0.37 -4.50 51.14
N VAL A 405 0.52 -4.90 50.23
CA VAL A 405 1.97 -4.96 50.46
C VAL A 405 2.50 -3.58 50.85
N ARG A 406 2.05 -2.52 50.17
CA ARG A 406 2.43 -1.14 50.51
C ARG A 406 1.97 -0.74 51.91
N VAL A 407 0.72 -1.04 52.28
CA VAL A 407 0.19 -0.74 53.63
C VAL A 407 0.93 -1.52 54.71
N LEU A 408 1.21 -2.80 54.48
CA LEU A 408 2.00 -3.63 55.40
C LEU A 408 3.38 -3.02 55.65
N GLY A 409 4.08 -2.60 54.59
CA GLY A 409 5.37 -1.92 54.71
C GLY A 409 5.29 -0.56 55.43
N GLN A 410 4.17 0.17 55.31
CA GLN A 410 3.95 1.40 56.08
C GLN A 410 3.72 1.14 57.57
N GLN A 411 2.91 0.12 57.90
CA GLN A 411 2.68 -0.30 59.28
C GLN A 411 3.98 -0.75 59.93
N GLU A 412 4.77 -1.57 59.24
CA GLU A 412 6.07 -2.05 59.72
C GLU A 412 7.01 -0.89 60.08
N LYS A 413 7.12 0.12 59.21
CA LYS A 413 7.93 1.32 59.46
C LYS A 413 7.43 2.13 60.64
N ALA A 414 6.11 2.34 60.73
CA ALA A 414 5.48 3.07 61.83
C ALA A 414 5.70 2.36 63.18
N TRP A 415 5.57 1.04 63.20
CA TRP A 415 5.85 0.22 64.38
C TRP A 415 7.32 0.30 64.80
N ARG A 416 8.29 0.20 63.87
CA ARG A 416 9.72 0.38 64.19
C ARG A 416 10.03 1.77 64.73
N GLN A 417 9.34 2.81 64.23
CA GLN A 417 9.50 4.17 64.73
C GLN A 417 8.92 4.31 66.13
N ALA A 418 7.69 3.81 66.37
CA ALA A 418 7.06 3.84 67.69
C ALA A 418 7.91 3.10 68.74
N THR A 419 8.46 1.95 68.38
CA THR A 419 9.33 1.15 69.26
C THR A 419 10.58 1.94 69.67
N ARG A 420 11.27 2.57 68.71
CA ARG A 420 12.46 3.40 68.98
C ARG A 420 12.12 4.64 69.81
N LEU A 421 11.00 5.31 69.51
CA LEU A 421 10.55 6.47 70.27
C LEU A 421 10.16 6.07 71.70
N THR A 422 9.52 4.92 71.90
CA THR A 422 9.18 4.42 73.25
C THR A 422 10.45 4.20 74.08
N ALA A 423 11.50 3.61 73.50
CA ALA A 423 12.80 3.46 74.18
C ALA A 423 13.43 4.83 74.53
N TYR A 424 13.38 5.79 73.59
CA TYR A 424 13.85 7.15 73.85
C TYR A 424 13.05 7.86 74.96
N LEU A 425 11.71 7.76 74.95
CA LEU A 425 10.85 8.35 75.98
C LEU A 425 11.05 7.69 77.35
N THR A 426 11.41 6.41 77.39
CA THR A 426 11.82 5.72 78.62
C THR A 426 13.09 6.38 79.18
N ALA A 427 14.13 6.54 78.38
CA ALA A 427 15.35 7.23 78.80
C ALA A 427 15.12 8.71 79.16
N ALA A 428 14.21 9.40 78.44
CA ALA A 428 13.85 10.78 78.73
C ALA A 428 13.13 10.91 80.09
N ARG A 429 12.24 9.97 80.43
CA ARG A 429 11.59 9.92 81.74
C ARG A 429 12.62 9.78 82.86
N ASP A 430 13.55 8.83 82.74
CA ASP A 430 14.59 8.62 83.76
C ASP A 430 15.44 9.90 83.96
N ARG A 431 15.70 10.66 82.89
CA ARG A 431 16.40 11.95 82.96
C ARG A 431 15.58 13.04 83.66
N ILE A 432 14.27 13.08 83.42
CA ILE A 432 13.33 14.05 84.01
C ILE A 432 13.15 13.77 85.51
N GLU A 433 13.10 12.50 85.94
CA GLU A 433 13.03 12.12 87.35
C GLU A 433 14.23 12.62 88.16
N GLY A 434 15.39 12.79 87.51
CA GLY A 434 16.58 13.39 88.11
C GLY A 434 16.63 14.93 88.12
N LEU A 435 15.61 15.63 87.59
CA LEU A 435 15.55 17.09 87.63
C LEU A 435 15.00 17.58 88.99
N PRO A 436 15.52 18.69 89.53
CA PRO A 436 14.95 19.30 90.73
C PRO A 436 13.54 19.82 90.45
N ASP A 437 12.72 19.88 91.49
CA ASP A 437 11.36 20.40 91.38
C ASP A 437 11.39 21.89 90.98
N GLY A 438 10.64 22.23 89.93
CA GLY A 438 10.62 23.59 89.37
C GLY A 438 9.97 23.66 87.99
N ALA A 439 9.98 24.85 87.39
CA ALA A 439 9.34 25.10 86.09
C ALA A 439 9.92 24.23 84.96
N GLU A 440 11.23 24.01 84.94
CA GLU A 440 11.91 23.18 83.92
C GLU A 440 11.44 21.72 83.95
N ARG A 441 11.24 21.15 85.16
CA ARG A 441 10.72 19.80 85.32
C ARG A 441 9.26 19.71 84.86
N ALA A 442 8.43 20.68 85.24
CA ALA A 442 7.02 20.71 84.82
C ALA A 442 6.86 20.81 83.29
N ASP A 443 7.67 21.63 82.62
CA ASP A 443 7.68 21.75 81.16
C ASP A 443 8.13 20.44 80.49
N ALA A 444 9.16 19.77 81.04
CA ALA A 444 9.63 18.49 80.53
C ALA A 444 8.61 17.36 80.72
N GLU A 445 7.89 17.33 81.84
CA GLU A 445 6.80 16.38 82.10
C GLU A 445 5.61 16.61 81.15
N ALA A 446 5.26 17.87 80.87
CA ALA A 446 4.22 18.21 79.89
C ALA A 446 4.60 17.74 78.47
N TRP A 447 5.85 17.95 78.07
CA TRP A 447 6.36 17.44 76.79
C TRP A 447 6.36 15.90 76.74
N LEU A 448 6.79 15.22 77.80
CA LEU A 448 6.79 13.76 77.88
C LEU A 448 5.38 13.18 77.75
N SER A 449 4.39 13.81 78.39
CA SER A 449 2.97 13.42 78.29
C SER A 449 2.46 13.56 76.85
N TRP A 450 2.72 14.69 76.19
CA TRP A 450 2.36 14.89 74.78
C TRP A 450 3.05 13.86 73.87
N ALA A 451 4.36 13.66 74.03
CA ALA A 451 5.15 12.77 73.18
C ALA A 451 4.70 11.30 73.34
N THR A 452 4.37 10.88 74.56
CA THR A 452 3.83 9.55 74.84
C THR A 452 2.50 9.33 74.12
N ASN A 453 1.59 10.31 74.14
CA ASN A 453 0.33 10.24 73.41
C ASN A 453 0.54 10.20 71.89
N HIS A 454 1.49 10.97 71.37
CA HIS A 454 1.84 10.96 69.95
C HIS A 454 2.36 9.57 69.50
N VAL A 455 3.27 8.96 70.26
CA VAL A 455 3.81 7.62 69.96
C VAL A 455 2.69 6.56 69.95
N ARG A 456 1.74 6.62 70.89
CA ARG A 456 0.57 5.74 70.88
C ARG A 456 -0.28 5.89 69.61
N SER A 457 -0.43 7.10 69.08
CA SER A 457 -1.18 7.35 67.84
C SER A 457 -0.46 6.83 66.59
N LEU A 458 0.87 6.77 66.63
CA LEU A 458 1.74 6.30 65.56
C LEU A 458 1.80 4.77 65.48
N ASP A 459 1.79 4.09 66.63
CA ASP A 459 1.94 2.63 66.70
C ASP A 459 0.71 1.93 66.08
N PRO A 460 0.88 1.22 64.94
CA PRO A 460 -0.23 0.54 64.29
C PRO A 460 -0.81 -0.61 65.13
N LEU A 461 -0.07 -1.14 66.12
CA LEU A 461 -0.54 -2.23 66.97
C LEU A 461 -1.52 -1.78 68.07
N THR A 462 -1.71 -0.46 68.23
CA THR A 462 -2.76 0.08 69.13
C THR A 462 -4.16 -0.04 68.53
N ARG A 463 -4.27 -0.39 67.25
CA ARG A 463 -5.54 -0.60 66.52
C ARG A 463 -5.75 -2.09 66.22
N PRO A 464 -6.99 -2.57 66.05
CA PRO A 464 -7.25 -3.96 65.68
C PRO A 464 -6.58 -4.34 64.35
N LEU A 465 -5.87 -5.47 64.33
CA LEU A 465 -5.28 -6.02 63.11
C LEU A 465 -6.40 -6.52 62.17
N ARG A 466 -6.52 -5.88 61.01
CA ARG A 466 -7.53 -6.21 59.99
C ARG A 466 -6.92 -6.08 58.60
N MET A 467 -7.47 -6.83 57.65
CA MET A 467 -7.09 -6.70 56.25
C MET A 467 -7.36 -5.25 55.76
N PRO A 468 -6.39 -4.56 55.14
CA PRO A 468 -6.62 -3.22 54.61
C PRO A 468 -7.73 -3.21 53.56
N LYS A 469 -8.67 -2.27 53.70
CA LYS A 469 -9.69 -2.04 52.67
C LYS A 469 -9.03 -1.36 51.47
N VAL A 470 -8.98 -2.07 50.35
CA VAL A 470 -8.43 -1.56 49.09
C VAL A 470 -9.42 -0.55 48.49
N PRO A 471 -9.01 0.67 48.17
CA PRO A 471 -9.86 1.64 47.47
C PRO A 471 -10.12 1.17 46.03
N GLU A 472 -11.27 1.53 45.46
CA GLU A 472 -11.51 1.27 44.04
C GLU A 472 -10.47 2.02 43.19
N PRO A 473 -9.71 1.32 42.34
CA PRO A 473 -8.68 1.96 41.51
C PRO A 473 -9.32 2.79 40.42
N ARG A 474 -8.72 3.93 40.08
CA ARG A 474 -9.04 4.63 38.83
C ARG A 474 -8.44 3.86 37.66
N PRO A 475 -8.96 4.01 36.43
CA PRO A 475 -8.39 3.38 35.24
C PRO A 475 -6.86 3.57 35.11
N SER A 476 -6.35 4.76 35.41
CA SER A 476 -4.91 5.09 35.40
C SER A 476 -4.09 4.27 36.40
N ASP A 477 -4.68 3.89 37.53
CA ASP A 477 -3.99 3.17 38.61
C ASP A 477 -3.76 1.69 38.23
N LEU A 478 -4.51 1.18 37.26
CA LEU A 478 -4.39 -0.17 36.71
C LEU A 478 -3.35 -0.27 35.58
N GLU A 479 -2.95 0.85 34.97
CA GLU A 479 -2.02 0.86 33.84
C GLU A 479 -0.74 0.04 34.05
N PRO A 480 -0.08 0.08 35.23
CA PRO A 480 1.13 -0.72 35.46
C PRO A 480 0.91 -2.24 35.41
N PHE A 481 -0.33 -2.70 35.63
CA PHE A 481 -0.71 -4.11 35.74
C PHE A 481 -1.37 -4.66 34.47
N LEU A 482 -1.58 -3.82 33.45
CA LEU A 482 -2.31 -4.18 32.22
C LEU A 482 -1.42 -4.69 31.09
N HIS A 483 -0.09 -4.79 31.27
CA HIS A 483 0.85 -5.41 30.32
C HIS A 483 0.66 -5.01 28.84
N GLY A 484 0.41 -3.73 28.58
CA GLY A 484 0.21 -3.18 27.23
C GLY A 484 -1.25 -3.07 26.77
N TRP A 485 -2.21 -3.53 27.56
CA TRP A 485 -3.63 -3.24 27.35
C TRP A 485 -4.01 -1.84 27.84
N SER A 486 -4.96 -1.20 27.15
CA SER A 486 -5.57 0.04 27.59
C SER A 486 -6.60 -0.22 28.70
N PRO A 487 -6.66 0.60 29.77
CA PRO A 487 -7.71 0.48 30.79
C PRO A 487 -9.08 0.96 30.29
N TYR A 488 -9.14 1.63 29.12
CA TYR A 488 -10.37 2.21 28.56
C TYR A 488 -11.04 1.35 27.50
N GLY A 489 -10.45 0.21 27.12
CA GLY A 489 -11.09 -0.73 26.20
C GLY A 489 -10.13 -1.76 25.59
N PRO A 490 -10.65 -2.67 24.74
CA PRO A 490 -9.91 -3.80 24.17
C PRO A 490 -8.99 -3.37 23.02
N HIS A 491 -8.13 -2.41 23.28
CA HIS A 491 -7.07 -1.96 22.38
C HIS A 491 -5.74 -1.94 23.12
N ASN A 492 -4.66 -2.07 22.35
CA ASN A 492 -3.31 -1.96 22.89
C ASN A 492 -3.01 -0.48 23.14
N ARG A 493 -2.14 -0.24 24.11
CA ARG A 493 -1.60 1.08 24.42
C ARG A 493 -0.71 1.61 23.30
#